data_AF-A0A840A3Z4-F1
#
_entry.id   AF-A0A840A3Z4-F1
#
_cell.length_a   1.000
_cell.length_b   1.000
_cell.length_c   1.000
_cell.angle_alpha   90.00
_cell.angle_beta   90.00
_cell.angle_gamma   90.00
#
_symmetry.space_group_name_H-M   'P 1'
#
loop_
_entity.id
_entity.type
_entity.pdbx_description
1 polymer ?
#
loop_
_entity_poly.entity_id
_entity_poly.type
_entity_poly.pdbx_seq_one_letter_code
_entity_poly.pdbx_strand_id
1 'polypeptide(L)'
;MTGFTSVRDAGGPTFGLKRAIDERLMPGPRIWPSGAILSQTSGHAESRPINALPSPRNRELTPHERARYLAVVDGVPEVLEKVREQLFQGASQIKLAVSGG
;
A
#
# COMPACT_ATOMS: atom_id res chain seq x y z
N MET A 1 -2.72 -22.13 -14.94
CA MET A 1 -1.86 -21.42 -13.97
C MET A 1 -0.41 -21.64 -14.37
N THR A 2 0.47 -20.65 -14.16
CA THR A 2 1.91 -20.68 -14.54
C THR A 2 2.82 -21.34 -13.50
N GLY A 3 2.27 -22.00 -12.47
CA GLY A 3 3.03 -22.78 -11.47
C GLY A 3 3.41 -22.05 -10.17
N PHE A 4 3.22 -20.73 -10.09
CA PHE A 4 3.47 -19.99 -8.84
C PHE A 4 2.41 -20.29 -7.79
N THR A 5 2.85 -20.72 -6.61
CA THR A 5 1.97 -21.12 -5.50
C THR A 5 1.96 -20.11 -4.35
N SER A 6 2.87 -19.13 -4.36
CA SER A 6 2.89 -18.04 -3.38
C SER A 6 3.40 -16.75 -4.04
N VAL A 7 2.90 -15.61 -3.56
CA VAL A 7 3.33 -14.27 -4.00
C VAL A 7 3.50 -13.35 -2.80
N ARG A 8 4.52 -12.49 -2.85
CA ARG A 8 4.68 -11.37 -1.91
C ARG A 8 4.21 -10.10 -2.60
N ASP A 9 3.06 -9.61 -2.17
CA ASP A 9 2.54 -8.32 -2.61
C ASP A 9 3.50 -7.20 -2.20
N ALA A 10 3.73 -6.28 -3.13
CA ALA A 10 4.67 -5.17 -2.98
C ALA A 10 3.97 -3.81 -2.92
N GLY A 11 2.65 -3.79 -2.75
CA GLY A 11 1.84 -2.59 -2.57
C GLY A 11 0.47 -2.76 -3.21
N GLY A 12 -0.60 -2.70 -2.42
CA GLY A 12 -1.96 -2.74 -2.93
C GLY A 12 -3.02 -3.28 -1.97
N PRO A 13 -4.30 -3.15 -2.34
CA PRO A 13 -5.43 -3.62 -1.53
C PRO A 13 -5.67 -5.14 -1.69
N THR A 14 -4.65 -5.96 -1.41
CA THR A 14 -4.71 -7.42 -1.66
C THR A 14 -5.42 -8.23 -0.57
N PHE A 15 -5.79 -7.62 0.56
CA PHE A 15 -6.40 -8.32 1.71
C PHE A 15 -7.69 -9.08 1.37
N GLY A 16 -8.59 -8.47 0.59
CA GLY A 16 -9.83 -9.12 0.16
C GLY A 16 -9.58 -10.32 -0.74
N LEU A 17 -8.66 -10.16 -1.70
CA LEU A 17 -8.24 -11.25 -2.60
C LEU A 17 -7.57 -12.38 -1.82
N LYS A 18 -6.66 -12.05 -0.91
CA LYS A 18 -6.03 -13.01 0.00
C LYS A 18 -7.08 -13.82 0.75
N ARG A 19 -8.06 -13.14 1.37
CA ARG A 19 -9.12 -13.78 2.13
C ARG A 19 -9.94 -14.74 1.26
N ALA A 20 -10.34 -14.31 0.06
CA ALA A 20 -11.08 -15.15 -0.87
C ALA A 20 -10.30 -16.42 -1.29
N ILE A 21 -8.98 -16.31 -1.47
CA ILE A 21 -8.11 -17.46 -1.76
C ILE A 21 -7.95 -18.37 -0.54
N ASP A 22 -7.70 -17.81 0.64
CA ASP A 22 -7.52 -18.58 1.89
C ASP A 22 -8.81 -19.34 2.27
N GLU A 23 -9.97 -18.72 2.06
CA GLU A 23 -11.31 -19.33 2.25
C GLU A 23 -11.72 -20.27 1.11
N ARG A 24 -10.85 -20.46 0.10
CA ARG A 24 -11.09 -21.31 -1.08
C ARG A 24 -12.31 -20.91 -1.92
N LEU A 25 -12.71 -19.64 -1.87
CA LEU A 25 -13.78 -19.08 -2.72
C LEU A 25 -13.33 -18.93 -4.18
N MET A 26 -12.02 -18.80 -4.41
CA MET A 26 -11.43 -18.78 -5.74
C MET A 26 -10.02 -19.38 -5.74
N PRO A 27 -9.54 -19.91 -6.88
CA PRO A 27 -8.16 -20.40 -6.99
C PRO A 27 -7.17 -19.23 -7.04
N GLY A 28 -6.02 -19.40 -6.39
CA GLY A 28 -4.92 -18.45 -6.44
C GLY A 28 -3.73 -18.88 -5.59
N PRO A 29 -2.56 -18.22 -5.75
CA PRO A 29 -1.41 -18.45 -4.89
C PRO A 29 -1.67 -17.90 -3.48
N ARG A 30 -0.98 -18.44 -2.47
CA ARG A 30 -0.90 -17.81 -1.15
C ARG A 30 -0.36 -16.40 -1.28
N ILE A 31 -1.02 -15.43 -0.65
CA ILE A 31 -0.58 -14.02 -0.66
C ILE A 31 0.03 -13.65 0.69
N TRP A 32 1.22 -13.05 0.65
CA TRP A 32 1.82 -12.29 1.76
C TRP A 32 1.62 -10.78 1.50
N PRO A 33 0.60 -10.16 2.11
CA PRO A 33 0.17 -8.79 1.79
C PRO A 33 1.07 -7.75 2.46
N SER A 34 1.42 -6.67 1.76
CA SER A 34 2.04 -5.49 2.39
C SER A 34 1.03 -4.41 2.77
N GLY A 35 -0.16 -4.43 2.18
CA GLY A 35 -1.06 -3.29 2.20
C GLY A 35 -0.50 -2.14 1.36
N ALA A 36 -0.82 -0.90 1.74
CA ALA A 36 -0.40 0.28 1.01
C ALA A 36 1.13 0.44 0.99
N ILE A 37 1.72 0.82 -0.15
CA ILE A 37 3.10 1.31 -0.19
C ILE A 37 3.19 2.65 0.53
N LEU A 38 4.13 2.78 1.49
CA LEU A 38 4.38 4.06 2.15
C LEU A 38 5.41 4.85 1.34
N SER A 39 5.10 6.10 1.04
CA SER A 39 5.97 7.04 0.32
C SER A 39 5.96 8.39 1.02
N GLN A 40 7.08 9.10 0.98
CA GLN A 40 7.12 10.51 1.40
C GLN A 40 6.36 11.40 0.40
N THR A 41 6.02 12.62 0.82
CA THR A 41 5.56 13.66 -0.10
C THR A 41 6.56 13.84 -1.24
N SER A 42 6.05 13.87 -2.46
CA SER A 42 6.78 13.92 -3.73
C SER A 42 7.73 12.74 -3.97
N GLY A 43 7.52 11.62 -3.27
CA GLY A 43 8.24 10.36 -3.47
C GLY A 43 7.66 9.48 -4.56
N HIS A 44 8.28 8.32 -4.78
CA HIS A 44 8.02 7.39 -5.89
C HIS A 44 6.55 7.01 -6.09
N ALA A 45 5.78 6.81 -5.02
CA ALA A 45 4.39 6.38 -5.15
C ALA A 45 3.42 7.56 -5.33
N GLU A 46 3.83 8.80 -5.04
CA GLU A 46 2.90 9.92 -5.07
C GLU A 46 2.65 10.39 -6.50
N SER A 47 1.40 10.26 -6.96
CA SER A 47 0.99 10.56 -8.34
C SER A 47 0.19 11.86 -8.46
N ARG A 48 0.41 12.84 -7.56
CA ARG A 48 -0.28 14.13 -7.65
C ARG A 48 0.17 14.91 -8.89
N PRO A 49 -0.74 15.61 -9.59
CA PRO A 49 -0.36 16.40 -10.74
C PRO A 49 0.45 17.63 -10.32
N ILE A 50 1.31 18.13 -11.22
CA ILE A 50 2.24 19.25 -10.92
C ILE A 50 1.51 20.55 -10.53
N ASN A 51 0.29 20.76 -11.04
CA ASN A 51 -0.55 21.90 -10.69
C ASN A 51 -1.18 21.82 -9.29
N ALA A 52 -0.96 20.71 -8.56
CA ALA A 52 -1.37 20.54 -7.16
C ALA A 52 -0.20 20.82 -6.18
N LEU A 53 0.84 21.52 -6.63
CA LEU A 53 1.90 22.03 -5.77
C LEU A 53 1.55 23.41 -5.21
N PRO A 54 1.93 23.71 -3.94
CA PRO A 54 2.53 22.79 -2.97
C PRO A 54 1.50 21.80 -2.38
N SER A 55 1.97 20.71 -1.77
CA SER A 55 1.09 19.79 -1.03
C SER A 55 0.40 20.50 0.14
N PRO A 56 -0.93 20.57 0.19
CA PRO A 56 -1.63 21.02 1.37
C PRO A 56 -1.48 19.97 2.49
N ARG A 57 -1.13 20.39 3.71
CA ARG A 57 -1.01 19.47 4.87
C ARG A 57 -2.29 18.66 5.15
N ASN A 58 -3.46 19.26 4.91
CA ASN A 58 -4.77 18.63 5.10
C ASN A 58 -5.51 18.50 3.76
N ARG A 59 -4.85 17.93 2.75
CA ARG A 59 -5.51 17.66 1.48
C ARG A 59 -6.42 16.44 1.57
N GLU A 60 -7.41 16.38 0.67
CA GLU A 60 -8.13 15.15 0.43
C GLU A 60 -7.18 14.05 -0.07
N LEU A 61 -7.49 12.82 0.31
CA LEU A 61 -6.82 11.63 -0.20
C LEU A 61 -7.03 11.54 -1.71
N THR A 62 -5.98 11.24 -2.47
CA THR A 62 -6.08 10.89 -3.88
C THR A 62 -6.90 9.61 -4.07
N PRO A 63 -7.41 9.33 -5.28
CA PRO A 63 -8.08 8.07 -5.56
C PRO A 63 -7.24 6.83 -5.19
N HIS A 64 -5.93 6.86 -5.38
CA HIS A 64 -5.02 5.76 -5.02
C HIS A 64 -4.87 5.56 -3.52
N GLU A 65 -4.83 6.65 -2.74
CA GLU A 65 -4.80 6.58 -1.28
C GLU A 65 -6.13 6.07 -0.72
N ARG A 66 -7.27 6.54 -1.25
CA ARG A 66 -8.60 6.04 -0.85
C ARG A 66 -8.76 4.55 -1.16
N ALA A 67 -8.23 4.10 -2.30
CA ALA A 67 -8.19 2.70 -2.68
C ALA A 67 -7.09 1.88 -1.98
N ARG A 68 -6.33 2.49 -1.04
CA ARG A 68 -5.26 1.86 -0.24
C ARG A 68 -4.13 1.25 -1.07
N TYR A 69 -3.87 1.78 -2.26
CA TYR A 69 -2.69 1.39 -3.03
C TYR A 69 -1.42 1.95 -2.40
N LEU A 70 -1.49 3.19 -1.92
CA LEU A 70 -0.37 3.90 -1.32
C LEU A 70 -0.83 4.75 -0.14
N ALA A 71 0.11 5.16 0.69
CA ALA A 71 -0.08 6.19 1.70
C ALA A 71 1.11 7.16 1.63
N VAL A 72 0.80 8.45 1.53
CA VAL A 72 1.79 9.51 1.67
C VAL A 72 1.95 9.82 3.15
N VAL A 73 3.19 9.75 3.64
CA VAL A 73 3.52 9.91 5.07
C VAL A 73 4.82 10.71 5.23
N ASP A 74 4.80 11.73 6.08
CA ASP A 74 5.96 12.57 6.33
C ASP A 74 6.25 12.69 7.83
N GLY A 75 7.48 12.32 8.20
CA GLY A 75 7.94 12.37 9.58
C GLY A 75 7.64 11.10 10.40
N VAL A 76 8.38 10.96 11.50
CA VAL A 76 8.38 9.75 12.33
C VAL A 76 6.99 9.36 12.86
N PRO A 77 6.16 10.29 13.39
CA PRO A 77 4.86 9.91 13.94
C PRO A 77 3.91 9.32 12.89
N GLU A 78 3.82 9.94 11.71
CA GLU A 78 2.94 9.49 10.63
C GLU A 78 3.36 8.13 10.06
N VAL A 79 4.67 7.90 9.91
CA VAL A 79 5.19 6.60 9.46
C VAL A 79 4.80 5.51 10.47
N LEU A 80 4.97 5.76 11.77
CA LEU A 80 4.63 4.79 12.81
C LEU A 80 3.13 4.47 12.83
N GLU A 81 2.28 5.49 12.74
CA GLU A 81 0.83 5.32 12.64
C GLU A 81 0.45 4.47 11.44
N LYS A 82 0.98 4.83 10.26
CA LYS A 82 0.60 4.15 9.01
C LYS A 82 1.11 2.72 8.93
N VAL A 83 2.29 2.44 9.49
CA VAL A 83 2.81 1.09 9.69
C VAL A 83 1.85 0.27 10.57
N ARG A 84 1.42 0.81 11.70
CA ARG A 84 0.48 0.13 12.60
C ARG A 84 -0.85 -0.17 11.93
N GLU A 85 -1.36 0.74 11.09
CA GLU A 85 -2.58 0.49 10.30
C GLU A 85 -2.41 -0.65 9.30
N GLN A 86 -1.24 -0.80 8.66
CA GLN A 86 -1.02 -1.92 7.74
C GLN A 86 -0.96 -3.24 8.52
N LEU A 87 -0.26 -3.26 9.66
CA LEU A 87 -0.20 -4.43 10.53
C LEU A 87 -1.58 -4.80 11.10
N PHE A 88 -2.40 -3.82 11.47
CA PHE A 88 -3.76 -4.04 11.96
C PHE A 88 -4.65 -4.72 10.91
N GLN A 89 -4.46 -4.41 9.62
CA GLN A 89 -5.16 -5.09 8.52
C GLN A 89 -4.64 -6.53 8.27
N GLY A 90 -3.55 -6.93 8.93
CA GLY A 90 -2.93 -8.24 8.75
C GLY A 90 -1.82 -8.26 7.70
N ALA A 91 -1.17 -7.13 7.41
CA ALA A 91 0.02 -7.11 6.55
C ALA A 91 1.12 -8.01 7.14
N SER A 92 1.75 -8.83 6.30
CA SER A 92 2.89 -9.66 6.70
C SER A 92 4.24 -8.94 6.61
N GLN A 93 4.29 -7.80 5.91
CA GLN A 93 5.46 -6.94 5.77
C GLN A 93 5.05 -5.49 5.53
N ILE A 94 5.99 -4.56 5.70
CA ILE A 94 5.81 -3.15 5.32
C ILE A 94 6.61 -2.88 4.04
N LYS A 95 5.99 -2.19 3.09
CA LYS A 95 6.66 -1.68 1.89
C LYS A 95 6.90 -0.18 2.04
N LEU A 96 8.17 0.23 1.95
CA LEU A 96 8.58 1.63 1.85
C LEU A 96 9.11 1.94 0.44
N ALA A 97 8.83 3.13 -0.05
CA ALA A 97 9.57 3.75 -1.15
C ALA A 97 10.74 4.55 -0.56
N VAL A 98 11.97 4.20 -0.95
CA VAL A 98 13.21 4.78 -0.38
C VAL A 98 14.06 5.56 -1.39
N SER A 99 13.63 5.62 -2.65
CA SER A 99 14.28 6.38 -3.72
C SER A 99 13.24 6.88 -4.72
N GLY A 100 13.66 7.75 -5.65
CA GLY A 100 12.88 8.07 -6.85
C GLY A 100 12.72 6.87 -7.79
N GLY A 101 11.85 7.04 -8.79
CA GLY A 101 11.70 6.12 -9.93
C GLY A 101 12.58 6.47 -11.11
#